data_AF-A0A327Z344-F1
#
_entry.id   AF-A0A327Z344-F1
#
_cell.length_a   1.000
_cell.length_b   1.000
_cell.length_c   1.000
_cell.angle_alpha   90.00
_cell.angle_beta   90.00
_cell.angle_gamma   90.00
#
_symmetry.space_group_name_H-M   'P 1'
#
loop_
_entity.id
_entity.type
_entity.pdbx_description
1 polymer ?
#
loop_
_entity_poly.entity_id
_entity_poly.type
_entity_poly.pdbx_seq_one_letter_code
_entity_poly.pdbx_strand_id
1 'polypeptide(L)'
;MLIYHFGTRDALLRAVLGHARQRQLDSFGALLRARPGEGYTVTLRNAWGAMTGSEGKPFLRMFNQHGESPVRHLWPGFRRAATTDWLEPLADGLRSIGREDQATLVLAVIRGLLMDLDATGDAARTGKAFTDFVGGLAGNSTPGKRQ
;
A
#
# COMPACT_ATOMS: atom_id res chain seq x y z
N MET A 1 12.36 -0.02 -32.37
CA MET A 1 11.19 -0.68 -33.00
C MET A 1 10.30 -1.30 -31.91
N LEU A 2 9.64 -0.49 -31.07
CA LEU A 2 8.73 -1.01 -30.03
C LEU A 2 7.34 -1.39 -30.58
N ILE A 3 6.97 -0.89 -31.76
CA ILE A 3 5.64 -1.12 -32.35
C ILE A 3 5.48 -2.55 -32.89
N TYR A 4 6.58 -3.21 -33.26
CA TYR A 4 6.57 -4.57 -33.83
C TYR A 4 6.27 -5.67 -32.80
N HIS A 5 6.54 -5.44 -31.51
CA HIS A 5 6.29 -6.42 -30.44
C HIS A 5 4.91 -6.27 -29.78
N PHE A 6 4.30 -5.09 -29.83
CA PHE A 6 3.04 -4.80 -29.13
C PHE A 6 1.85 -4.57 -30.07
N GLY A 7 2.07 -4.36 -31.37
CA GLY A 7 1.02 -4.16 -32.37
C GLY A 7 0.29 -2.81 -32.26
N THR A 8 0.15 -2.23 -31.06
CA THR A 8 -0.49 -0.93 -30.82
C THR A 8 0.18 -0.14 -29.68
N ARG A 9 0.02 1.18 -29.69
CA ARG A 9 0.44 2.08 -28.59
C ARG A 9 -0.19 1.68 -27.24
N ASP A 10 -1.42 1.20 -27.28
CA ASP A 10 -2.20 0.80 -26.11
C ASP A 10 -1.69 -0.51 -25.49
N ALA A 11 -1.25 -1.46 -26.32
CA ALA A 11 -0.61 -2.68 -25.84
C ALA A 11 0.75 -2.40 -25.19
N LEU A 12 1.54 -1.47 -25.74
CA LEU A 12 2.78 -1.02 -25.12
C LEU A 12 2.50 -0.34 -23.77
N LEU A 13 1.53 0.58 -23.73
CA LEU A 13 1.19 1.30 -22.50
C LEU A 13 0.69 0.34 -21.41
N ARG A 14 -0.11 -0.67 -21.76
CA ARG A 14 -0.52 -1.74 -20.84
C ARG A 14 0.66 -2.53 -20.29
N ALA A 15 1.61 -2.94 -21.14
CA ALA A 15 2.77 -3.70 -20.71
C ALA A 15 3.67 -2.91 -19.73
N VAL A 16 3.91 -1.63 -20.04
CA VAL A 16 4.71 -0.73 -19.17
C VAL A 16 4.03 -0.50 -17.83
N LEU A 17 2.72 -0.22 -17.83
CA LEU A 17 1.96 -0.02 -16.59
C LEU A 17 1.86 -1.30 -15.75
N GLY A 18 1.70 -2.45 -16.39
CA GLY A 18 1.73 -3.77 -15.74
C GLY A 18 3.06 -4.03 -15.04
N HIS A 19 4.17 -3.77 -15.72
CA HIS A 19 5.50 -3.96 -15.15
C HIS A 19 5.80 -2.98 -14.02
N ALA A 20 5.44 -1.70 -14.19
CA ALA A 20 5.56 -0.68 -13.13
C ALA A 20 4.73 -1.06 -11.89
N ARG A 21 3.53 -1.61 -12.08
CA ARG A 21 2.68 -2.11 -10.98
C ARG A 21 3.31 -3.29 -10.28
N GLN A 22 3.81 -4.29 -10.99
CA GLN A 22 4.42 -5.47 -10.36
C GLN A 22 5.60 -5.06 -9.48
N ARG A 23 6.48 -4.20 -10.01
CA ARG A 23 7.62 -3.68 -9.26
C ARG A 23 7.20 -2.92 -7.99
N GLN A 24 6.09 -2.21 -8.05
CA GLN A 24 5.51 -1.54 -6.88
C GLN A 24 4.98 -2.54 -5.86
N LEU A 25 4.24 -3.57 -6.28
CA LEU A 25 3.74 -4.62 -5.39
C LEU A 25 4.87 -5.33 -4.69
N ASP A 26 5.94 -5.64 -5.42
CA ASP A 26 7.11 -6.28 -4.85
C ASP A 26 7.79 -5.37 -3.83
N SER A 27 7.94 -4.08 -4.16
CA SER A 27 8.66 -3.11 -3.32
C SER A 27 7.87 -2.73 -2.06
N PHE A 28 6.61 -2.32 -2.19
CA PHE A 28 5.78 -1.92 -1.05
C PHE A 28 5.24 -3.13 -0.29
N GLY A 29 4.94 -4.23 -0.97
CA GLY A 29 4.61 -5.49 -0.31
C GLY A 29 5.75 -5.99 0.56
N ALA A 30 7.02 -5.88 0.11
CA ALA A 30 8.17 -6.23 0.94
C ALA A 30 8.32 -5.34 2.18
N LEU A 31 7.92 -4.06 2.12
CA LEU A 31 7.91 -3.18 3.29
C LEU A 31 6.88 -3.59 4.33
N LEU A 32 5.73 -4.13 3.88
CA LEU A 32 4.60 -4.50 4.73
C LEU A 32 4.69 -5.93 5.30
N ARG A 33 5.60 -6.77 4.80
CA ARG A 33 5.84 -8.12 5.32
C ARG A 33 6.47 -8.04 6.71
N ALA A 34 5.97 -8.89 7.62
CA ALA A 34 6.57 -9.05 8.94
C ALA A 34 8.04 -9.46 8.85
N ARG A 35 8.85 -8.92 9.76
CA ARG A 35 10.29 -9.20 9.84
C ARG A 35 10.60 -10.01 11.11
N PRO A 36 11.45 -11.04 11.03
CA PRO A 36 11.86 -11.78 12.22
C PRO A 36 12.49 -10.86 13.27
N GLY A 37 12.05 -10.98 14.52
CA GLY A 37 12.57 -10.20 15.65
C GLY A 37 12.08 -8.75 15.73
N GLU A 38 11.19 -8.30 14.84
CA GLU A 38 10.60 -6.96 14.86
C GLU A 38 9.10 -7.05 15.15
N GLY A 39 8.61 -6.27 16.11
CA GLY A 39 7.18 -6.17 16.37
C GLY A 39 6.45 -5.56 15.18
N TYR A 40 5.31 -6.10 14.78
CA TYR A 40 4.67 -5.70 13.52
C TYR A 40 4.27 -4.22 13.46
N THR A 41 3.97 -3.58 14.60
CA THR A 41 3.73 -2.13 14.66
C THR A 41 4.97 -1.31 14.32
N VAL A 42 6.18 -1.82 14.59
CA VAL A 42 7.45 -1.21 14.15
C VAL A 42 7.61 -1.39 12.64
N THR A 43 7.32 -2.57 12.10
CA THR A 43 7.31 -2.81 10.65
C THR A 43 6.39 -1.82 9.92
N LEU A 44 5.17 -1.60 10.42
CA LEU A 44 4.22 -0.63 9.87
C LEU A 44 4.77 0.81 9.90
N ARG A 45 5.43 1.23 10.98
CA ARG A 45 6.08 2.55 11.08
C ARG A 45 7.23 2.71 10.07
N ASN A 46 8.06 1.69 9.93
CA ASN A 46 9.15 1.68 8.96
C ASN A 46 8.63 1.74 7.51
N ALA A 47 7.59 0.97 7.23
CA ALA A 47 6.92 0.96 5.92
C ALA A 47 6.33 2.34 5.59
N TRP A 48 5.65 2.98 6.55
CA TRP A 48 5.11 4.33 6.37
C TRP A 48 6.21 5.34 6.03
N GLY A 49 7.29 5.38 6.82
CA GLY A 49 8.42 6.28 6.56
C GLY A 49 9.02 6.11 5.17
N ALA A 50 9.16 4.86 4.70
CA ALA A 50 9.64 4.57 3.35
C ALA A 50 8.64 5.01 2.26
N MET A 51 7.34 4.74 2.45
CA MET A 51 6.29 5.09 1.49
C MET A 51 6.05 6.60 1.37
N THR A 52 6.25 7.38 2.44
CA THR A 52 6.07 8.84 2.44
C THR A 52 7.36 9.62 2.18
N GLY A 53 8.49 8.94 2.18
CA GLY A 53 9.81 9.51 1.90
C GLY A 53 9.99 9.96 0.45
N SER A 54 11.16 10.51 0.13
CA SER A 54 11.51 10.98 -1.21
C SER A 54 11.35 9.91 -2.29
N GLU A 55 11.70 8.66 -1.95
CA GLU A 55 11.58 7.49 -2.83
C GLU A 55 10.12 7.09 -3.11
N GLY A 56 9.20 7.34 -2.17
CA GLY A 56 7.80 6.93 -2.28
C GLY A 56 6.89 7.95 -2.99
N LYS A 57 7.22 9.24 -2.94
CA LYS A 57 6.42 10.34 -3.53
C LYS A 57 6.11 10.20 -5.03
N PRO A 58 7.05 9.81 -5.91
CA PRO A 58 6.75 9.61 -7.33
C PRO A 58 5.66 8.56 -7.55
N PHE A 59 5.62 7.52 -6.72
CA PHE A 59 4.62 6.45 -6.80
C PHE A 59 3.24 6.90 -6.32
N LEU A 60 3.17 7.70 -5.25
CA LEU A 60 1.91 8.28 -4.77
C LEU A 60 1.23 9.11 -5.87
N ARG A 61 2.01 9.98 -6.53
CA ARG A 61 1.51 10.83 -7.63
C ARG A 61 1.03 10.01 -8.82
N MET A 62 1.71 8.92 -9.18
CA MET A 62 1.34 8.10 -10.35
C MET A 62 -0.04 7.43 -10.21
N PHE A 63 -0.43 7.01 -9.01
CA PHE A 63 -1.66 6.23 -8.79
C PHE A 63 -2.83 7.06 -8.22
N ASN A 64 -2.55 8.20 -7.60
CA ASN A 64 -3.58 9.13 -7.13
C ASN A 64 -3.99 10.15 -8.21
N GLN A 65 -3.17 10.34 -9.25
CA GLN A 65 -3.61 11.06 -10.45
C GLN A 65 -4.87 10.38 -11.00
N HIS A 66 -5.96 11.14 -10.94
CA HIS A 66 -7.34 10.70 -10.91
C HIS A 66 -7.73 9.61 -11.92
N GLY A 67 -8.78 8.87 -11.51
CA GLY A 67 -9.51 7.86 -12.28
C GLY A 67 -10.20 8.33 -13.57
N GLU A 68 -9.72 9.41 -14.17
CA GLU A 68 -10.05 9.95 -15.50
C GLU A 68 -8.95 9.67 -16.54
N SER A 69 -7.91 8.92 -16.15
CA SER A 69 -6.87 8.55 -17.10
C SER A 69 -7.39 7.56 -18.17
N PRO A 70 -6.95 7.70 -19.44
CA PRO A 70 -7.00 6.66 -20.47
C PRO A 70 -6.63 5.25 -19.96
N VAL A 71 -5.83 5.17 -18.91
CA VAL A 71 -5.45 3.92 -18.27
C VAL A 71 -6.64 3.06 -17.81
N ARG A 72 -7.80 3.66 -17.48
CA ARG A 72 -8.97 2.91 -17.02
C ARG A 72 -9.61 2.05 -18.11
N HIS A 73 -9.63 2.51 -19.37
CA HIS A 73 -10.12 1.70 -20.49
C HIS A 73 -9.12 0.60 -20.87
N LEU A 74 -7.84 0.81 -20.56
CA LEU A 74 -6.77 -0.14 -20.83
C LEU A 74 -6.67 -1.25 -19.77
N TRP A 75 -7.28 -1.09 -18.60
CA TRP A 75 -7.13 -2.06 -17.50
C TRP A 75 -8.43 -2.33 -16.71
N PRO A 76 -9.35 -3.14 -17.28
CA PRO A 76 -10.51 -3.65 -16.55
C PRO A 76 -10.06 -4.38 -15.26
N GLY A 77 -10.72 -4.09 -14.13
CA GLY A 77 -10.40 -4.71 -12.84
C GLY A 77 -9.22 -4.09 -12.08
N PHE A 78 -8.48 -3.14 -12.66
CA PHE A 78 -7.35 -2.47 -12.03
C PHE A 78 -7.69 -1.90 -10.65
N ARG A 79 -8.84 -1.22 -10.51
CA ARG A 79 -9.26 -0.68 -9.21
C ARG A 79 -9.39 -1.76 -8.15
N ARG A 80 -9.96 -2.91 -8.49
CA ARG A 80 -10.14 -4.01 -7.53
C ARG A 80 -8.80 -4.56 -7.07
N ALA A 81 -7.92 -4.92 -8.01
CA ALA A 81 -6.57 -5.38 -7.70
C ALA A 81 -5.83 -4.32 -6.88
N ALA A 82 -5.79 -3.07 -7.38
CA ALA A 82 -5.11 -1.97 -6.72
C ALA A 82 -5.58 -1.74 -5.27
N THR A 83 -6.85 -2.04 -4.96
CA THR A 83 -7.45 -2.00 -3.62
C THR A 83 -7.18 -3.23 -2.75
N THR A 84 -6.76 -4.37 -3.29
CA THR A 84 -6.53 -5.60 -2.49
C THR A 84 -5.10 -6.11 -2.48
N ASP A 85 -4.20 -5.57 -3.31
CA ASP A 85 -2.88 -6.19 -3.52
C ASP A 85 -1.93 -6.21 -2.31
N TRP A 86 -2.22 -5.46 -1.23
CA TRP A 86 -1.46 -5.52 0.02
C TRP A 86 -2.21 -6.21 1.15
N LEU A 87 -3.39 -6.76 0.87
CA LEU A 87 -4.24 -7.35 1.90
C LEU A 87 -3.58 -8.59 2.53
N GLU A 88 -3.00 -9.46 1.70
CA GLU A 88 -2.31 -10.67 2.17
C GLU A 88 -1.06 -10.35 3.03
N PRO A 89 -0.07 -9.56 2.58
CA PRO A 89 1.10 -9.26 3.41
C PRO A 89 0.74 -8.52 4.71
N LEU A 90 -0.32 -7.71 4.70
CA LEU A 90 -0.86 -7.10 5.92
C LEU A 90 -1.51 -8.14 6.84
N ALA A 91 -2.34 -9.03 6.32
CA ALA A 91 -2.97 -10.09 7.10
C ALA A 91 -1.93 -11.00 7.76
N ASP A 92 -0.88 -11.37 7.03
CA ASP A 92 0.20 -12.19 7.55
C ASP A 92 0.97 -11.51 8.68
N GLY A 93 1.27 -10.23 8.51
CA GLY A 93 1.95 -9.50 9.56
C GLY A 93 1.07 -9.22 10.78
N LEU A 94 -0.20 -8.90 10.58
CA LEU A 94 -1.16 -8.70 11.67
C LEU A 94 -1.46 -9.99 12.44
N ARG A 95 -1.32 -11.16 11.81
CA ARG A 95 -1.41 -12.45 12.50
C ARG A 95 -0.41 -12.56 13.65
N SER A 96 0.78 -11.96 13.51
CA SER A 96 1.80 -11.96 14.57
C SER A 96 1.38 -11.21 15.84
N ILE A 97 0.34 -10.39 15.76
CA ILE A 97 -0.26 -9.68 16.90
C ILE A 97 -1.73 -10.07 17.15
N GLY A 98 -2.22 -11.15 16.50
CA GLY A 98 -3.60 -11.64 16.63
C GLY A 98 -4.67 -10.67 16.13
N ARG A 99 -4.43 -10.06 14.96
CA ARG A 99 -5.27 -9.01 14.35
C ARG A 99 -5.48 -9.19 12.84
N GLU A 100 -5.33 -10.40 12.32
CA GLU A 100 -5.46 -10.68 10.88
C GLU A 100 -6.80 -10.21 10.29
N ASP A 101 -7.87 -10.19 11.09
CA ASP A 101 -9.20 -9.68 10.74
C ASP A 101 -9.21 -8.16 10.47
N GLN A 102 -8.22 -7.43 11.00
CA GLN A 102 -8.06 -5.99 10.79
C GLN A 102 -7.30 -5.63 9.51
N ALA A 103 -6.88 -6.59 8.69
CA ALA A 103 -6.10 -6.31 7.48
C ALA A 103 -6.76 -5.31 6.54
N THR A 104 -8.09 -5.42 6.34
CA THR A 104 -8.86 -4.47 5.53
C THR A 104 -8.84 -3.06 6.12
N LEU A 105 -8.96 -2.94 7.45
CA LEU A 105 -8.93 -1.65 8.15
C LEU A 105 -7.55 -0.99 8.01
N VAL A 106 -6.48 -1.73 8.31
CA VAL A 106 -5.10 -1.25 8.21
C VAL A 106 -4.79 -0.81 6.77
N LEU A 107 -5.21 -1.60 5.80
CA LEU A 107 -5.05 -1.28 4.39
C LEU A 107 -5.80 -0.01 3.99
N ALA A 108 -7.04 0.15 4.44
CA ALA A 108 -7.85 1.33 4.17
C ALA A 108 -7.23 2.59 4.78
N VAL A 109 -6.72 2.52 6.02
CA VAL A 109 -6.06 3.64 6.70
C VAL A 109 -4.78 4.05 5.97
N ILE A 110 -3.90 3.09 5.64
CA ILE A 110 -2.67 3.38 4.89
C ILE A 110 -3.01 4.10 3.59
N ARG A 111 -3.93 3.56 2.79
CA ARG A 111 -4.28 4.19 1.50
C ARG A 111 -4.94 5.55 1.65
N GLY A 112 -5.85 5.69 2.61
CA GLY A 112 -6.52 6.96 2.88
C GLY A 112 -5.53 8.05 3.26
N LEU A 113 -4.58 7.74 4.14
CA LEU A 113 -3.55 8.70 4.57
C LEU A 113 -2.53 9.01 3.48
N LEU A 114 -2.18 8.04 2.63
CA LEU A 114 -1.34 8.28 1.45
C LEU A 114 -2.03 9.20 0.43
N MET A 115 -3.34 9.03 0.22
CA MET A 115 -4.14 9.88 -0.65
C MET A 115 -4.30 11.29 -0.07
N ASP A 116 -4.54 11.40 1.24
CA ASP A 116 -4.58 12.69 1.94
C ASP A 116 -3.24 13.43 1.81
N LEU A 117 -2.13 12.73 2.08
CA LEU A 117 -0.78 13.31 1.98
C LEU A 117 -0.48 13.82 0.57
N ASP A 118 -0.86 13.07 -0.46
CA ASP A 118 -0.67 13.49 -1.84
C ASP A 118 -1.53 14.71 -2.19
N ALA A 119 -2.77 14.75 -1.71
CA ALA A 119 -3.70 15.85 -1.97
C ALA A 119 -3.37 17.15 -1.21
N THR A 120 -2.87 17.04 0.02
CA THR A 120 -2.69 18.18 0.93
C THR A 120 -1.23 18.58 1.15
N GLY A 121 -0.29 17.65 0.96
CA GLY A 121 1.11 17.84 1.31
C GLY A 121 1.39 17.87 2.83
N ASP A 122 0.38 17.69 3.68
CA ASP A 122 0.50 17.81 5.14
C ASP A 122 1.06 16.53 5.77
N ALA A 123 2.38 16.38 5.71
CA ALA A 123 3.11 15.26 6.27
C ALA A 123 2.99 15.16 7.80
N ALA A 124 2.85 16.30 8.49
CA ALA A 124 2.76 16.32 9.95
C ALA A 124 1.41 15.76 10.42
N ARG A 125 0.30 16.22 9.81
CA ARG A 125 -1.05 15.74 10.14
C ARG A 125 -1.25 14.27 9.78
N THR A 126 -0.85 13.88 8.58
CA THR A 126 -0.98 12.48 8.11
C THR A 126 -0.07 11.53 8.88
N GLY A 127 1.16 11.93 9.17
CA GLY A 127 2.10 11.16 10.00
C GLY A 127 1.62 11.00 11.45
N LYS A 128 1.01 12.04 12.04
CA LYS A 128 0.38 11.96 13.35
C LYS A 128 -0.78 10.96 13.34
N ALA A 129 -1.69 11.08 12.38
CA ALA A 129 -2.83 10.16 12.25
C ALA A 129 -2.39 8.69 12.10
N PHE A 130 -1.33 8.45 11.30
CA PHE A 130 -0.76 7.11 11.17
C PHE A 130 -0.17 6.60 12.49
N THR A 131 0.57 7.45 13.21
CA THR A 131 1.18 7.10 14.51
C THR A 131 0.13 6.74 15.55
N ASP A 132 -0.93 7.55 15.65
CA ASP A 132 -2.05 7.32 16.58
C ASP A 132 -2.75 5.99 16.26
N PHE A 133 -3.02 5.72 14.98
CA PHE A 133 -3.62 4.47 14.52
C PHE A 133 -2.78 3.24 14.89
N VAL A 134 -1.49 3.27 14.59
CA VAL A 134 -0.57 2.16 14.93
C VAL A 134 -0.43 1.98 16.45
N GLY A 135 -0.47 3.07 17.23
CA GLY A 135 -0.52 3.00 18.69
C GLY A 135 -1.74 2.23 19.21
N GLY A 136 -2.91 2.43 18.58
CA GLY A 136 -4.14 1.69 18.90
C GLY A 136 -4.07 0.18 18.61
N LEU A 137 -3.31 -0.23 17.59
CA LEU A 137 -3.10 -1.66 17.28
C LEU A 137 -2.33 -2.38 18.40
N ALA A 138 -1.40 -1.69 19.07
CA ALA A 138 -0.63 -2.26 20.18
C ALA A 138 -1.43 -2.34 21.49
N GLY A 139 -2.37 -1.41 21.71
CA GLY A 139 -3.07 -1.23 22.98
C GLY A 139 -4.24 -2.19 23.24
N ASN A 140 -4.78 -2.85 22.22
CA ASN A 140 -5.97 -3.68 22.36
C ASN A 140 -5.67 -5.17 22.58
N SER A 141 -4.41 -5.60 22.63
CA SER A 141 -4.00 -7.01 22.78
C SER A 141 -4.53 -7.56 24.11
N THR A 142 -5.77 -8.02 24.14
CA THR A 142 -6.36 -8.71 25.28
C THR A 142 -5.53 -9.97 25.52
N PRO A 143 -4.91 -10.15 26.69
CA PRO A 143 -4.24 -11.40 26.99
C PRO A 143 -5.33 -12.48 26.99
N GLY A 144 -5.23 -13.44 26.08
CA GLY A 144 -6.13 -14.59 26.03
C GLY A 144 -6.17 -15.24 27.42
N LYS A 145 -7.37 -15.30 28.02
CA LYS A 145 -7.61 -16.07 29.24
C LYS A 145 -7.19 -17.51 28.95
N ARG A 146 -6.12 -17.96 29.62
CA ARG A 146 -5.89 -19.40 29.79
C ARG A 146 -7.06 -19.94 30.61
N GLN A 147 -7.87 -20.79 30.01
CA GLN A 147 -8.64 -21.82 30.71
C GLN A 147 -8.01 -23.16 30.34
#